data_AF-A0A6V7J5F7-F1
#
_entry.id   AF-A0A6V7J5F7-F1
#
_cell.length_a   1.000
_cell.length_b   1.000
_cell.length_c   1.000
_cell.angle_alpha   90.00
_cell.angle_beta   90.00
_cell.angle_gamma   90.00
#
_symmetry.space_group_name_H-M   'P 1'
#
loop_
_entity.id
_entity.type
_entity.pdbx_description
1 polymer ?
#
loop_
_entity_poly.entity_id
_entity_poly.type
_entity_poly.pdbx_seq_one_letter_code
_entity_poly.pdbx_strand_id
1 'polypeptide(L)'
;VMDKASVISVSGDAIAIFKEIQCLTPRGRYDIKIFQSFFQLHGKTFDYKIPMSTVLRLFLLPHKDNRQMFFVVSLDPPIKQGQTRYHYLVLLFNQEEETSIELPLTEKELKERYEDKLPKDLSGPTYEVLGKVMK
;
A
#
# COMPACT_ATOMS: atom_id res chain seq x y z
N VAL A 1 -25.99 -9.29 -5.70
CA VAL A 1 -24.90 -10.27 -5.89
C VAL A 1 -23.82 -9.61 -6.74
N MET A 2 -23.00 -8.76 -6.13
CA MET A 2 -21.87 -8.06 -6.76
C MET A 2 -20.94 -7.70 -5.62
N ASP A 3 -19.93 -8.52 -5.32
CA ASP A 3 -18.79 -8.11 -4.46
C ASP A 3 -17.67 -9.17 -4.43
N LYS A 4 -17.31 -9.71 -5.60
CA LYS A 4 -16.05 -10.42 -5.79
C LYS A 4 -15.45 -10.01 -7.12
N ALA A 5 -15.04 -8.74 -7.22
CA ALA A 5 -14.25 -8.26 -8.34
C ALA A 5 -12.81 -8.77 -8.20
N SER A 6 -12.65 -10.06 -8.51
CA SER A 6 -11.38 -10.70 -8.84
C SER A 6 -10.76 -9.98 -10.05
N VAL A 7 -9.80 -9.11 -9.80
CA VAL A 7 -8.94 -8.55 -10.85
C VAL A 7 -7.61 -9.28 -10.75
N ILE A 8 -7.60 -10.47 -11.34
CA ILE A 8 -6.39 -11.21 -11.67
C ILE A 8 -5.77 -10.47 -12.86
N SER A 9 -4.66 -9.77 -12.64
CA SER A 9 -3.85 -9.20 -13.72
C SER A 9 -2.40 -9.64 -13.55
N VAL A 10 -2.00 -10.50 -14.47
CA VAL A 10 -0.70 -11.14 -14.68
C VAL A 10 0.45 -10.14 -14.56
N SER A 11 1.28 -10.24 -13.52
CA SER A 11 2.65 -9.67 -13.41
C SER A 11 3.34 -10.09 -12.10
N GLY A 12 3.59 -11.39 -11.89
CA GLY A 12 4.11 -11.92 -10.62
C GLY A 12 3.06 -11.81 -9.50
N ASP A 13 2.96 -12.80 -8.62
CA ASP A 13 1.87 -12.81 -7.65
C ASP A 13 2.04 -11.65 -6.65
N ALA A 14 1.15 -10.66 -6.74
CA ALA A 14 1.10 -9.56 -5.79
C ALA A 14 0.66 -10.13 -4.44
N ILE A 15 1.40 -9.79 -3.39
CA ILE A 15 1.15 -10.24 -2.02
C ILE A 15 -0.15 -9.63 -1.50
N ALA A 16 -0.39 -8.35 -1.84
CA ALA A 16 -1.58 -7.62 -1.46
C ALA A 16 -1.92 -6.58 -2.52
N ILE A 17 -3.22 -6.31 -2.70
CA ILE A 17 -3.70 -5.28 -3.62
C ILE A 17 -4.74 -4.43 -2.87
N PHE A 18 -4.46 -3.13 -2.76
CA PHE A 18 -5.39 -2.13 -2.23
C PHE A 18 -5.88 -1.28 -3.38
N LYS A 19 -7.19 -1.18 -3.58
CA LYS A 19 -7.77 -0.51 -4.75
C LYS A 19 -8.31 0.87 -4.41
N GLU A 20 -8.28 1.77 -5.39
CA GLU A 20 -8.89 3.11 -5.33
C GLU A 20 -8.44 3.99 -4.15
N ILE A 21 -7.22 3.79 -3.65
CA ILE A 21 -6.69 4.54 -2.52
C ILE A 21 -6.50 6.00 -2.90
N GLN A 22 -7.02 6.89 -2.06
CA GLN A 22 -6.89 8.32 -2.26
C GLN A 22 -5.47 8.77 -1.90
N CYS A 23 -4.76 9.32 -2.88
CA CYS A 23 -3.44 9.92 -2.71
C CYS A 23 -3.55 11.43 -2.86
N LEU A 24 -3.04 12.16 -1.87
CA LEU A 24 -2.93 13.61 -1.90
C LEU A 24 -1.68 14.07 -2.63
N THR A 25 -0.61 13.27 -2.60
CA THR A 25 0.66 13.60 -3.25
C THR A 25 1.36 12.32 -3.70
N PRO A 26 1.55 12.09 -5.02
CA PRO A 26 0.94 12.80 -6.15
C PRO A 26 -0.59 12.70 -6.12
N ARG A 27 -1.29 13.80 -6.40
CA ARG A 27 -2.76 13.85 -6.31
C ARG A 27 -3.40 12.88 -7.29
N GLY A 28 -4.24 11.97 -6.79
CA GLY A 28 -4.97 11.01 -7.62
C GLY A 28 -5.56 9.86 -6.81
N ARG A 29 -6.24 8.94 -7.50
CA ARG A 29 -6.59 7.63 -6.95
C ARG A 29 -5.68 6.58 -7.58
N TYR A 30 -5.11 5.73 -6.76
CA TYR A 30 -4.16 4.71 -7.17
C TYR A 30 -4.51 3.37 -6.55
N ASP A 31 -4.32 2.31 -7.32
CA ASP A 31 -4.27 0.96 -6.80
C ASP A 31 -2.83 0.69 -6.32
N ILE A 32 -2.68 0.26 -5.08
CA ILE A 32 -1.39 -0.09 -4.48
C ILE A 32 -1.26 -1.60 -4.54
N LYS A 33 -0.33 -2.08 -5.38
CA LYS A 33 0.02 -3.50 -5.49
C LYS A 33 1.35 -3.73 -4.77
N ILE A 34 1.37 -4.63 -3.80
CA ILE A 34 2.56 -4.92 -3.02
C ILE A 34 3.17 -6.22 -3.53
N PHE A 35 4.47 -6.18 -3.83
CA PHE A 35 5.28 -7.33 -4.19
C PHE A 35 6.42 -7.47 -3.19
N GLN A 36 7.16 -8.57 -3.32
CA GLN A 36 8.19 -8.93 -2.35
C GLN A 36 9.34 -7.92 -2.24
N SER A 37 9.71 -7.24 -3.34
CA SER A 37 10.85 -6.30 -3.34
C SER A 37 10.47 -4.86 -3.68
N PHE A 38 9.24 -4.62 -4.14
CA PHE A 38 8.75 -3.31 -4.55
C PHE A 38 7.24 -3.26 -4.36
N PHE A 39 6.69 -2.05 -4.28
CA PHE A 39 5.26 -1.83 -4.44
C PHE A 39 5.02 -0.95 -5.66
N GLN A 40 3.86 -1.11 -6.27
CA GLN A 40 3.45 -0.35 -7.45
C GLN A 40 2.25 0.51 -7.09
N LEU A 41 2.33 1.81 -7.39
CA LEU A 41 1.15 2.67 -7.48
C LEU A 41 0.68 2.68 -8.93
N HIS A 42 -0.43 2.02 -9.17
CA HIS A 42 -1.09 1.98 -10.48
C HIS A 42 -2.23 3.00 -10.51
N GLY A 43 -2.02 4.10 -11.21
CA GLY A 43 -3.04 5.13 -11.42
C GLY A 43 -3.57 5.08 -12.85
N LYS A 44 -4.69 5.77 -13.10
CA LYS A 44 -5.27 5.86 -14.45
C LYS A 44 -4.32 6.46 -15.50
N THR A 45 -3.46 7.39 -15.07
CA THR A 45 -2.56 8.13 -15.96
C THR A 45 -1.09 7.81 -15.72
N PHE A 46 -0.72 7.51 -14.48
CA PHE A 46 0.66 7.30 -14.09
C PHE A 46 0.83 6.04 -13.27
N ASP A 47 1.88 5.30 -13.61
CA ASP A 47 2.31 4.09 -12.95
C ASP A 47 3.68 4.32 -12.32
N TYR A 48 3.81 4.03 -11.02
CA TYR A 48 5.07 4.13 -10.31
C TYR A 48 5.43 2.78 -9.70
N LYS A 49 6.60 2.27 -10.05
CA LYS A 49 7.20 1.09 -9.42
C LYS A 49 8.25 1.54 -8.42
N ILE A 50 8.00 1.32 -7.14
CA ILE A 50 8.80 1.86 -6.04
C ILE A 50 9.44 0.70 -5.28
N PRO A 51 10.78 0.53 -5.35
CA PRO A 51 11.47 -0.48 -4.58
C PRO A 51 11.29 -0.25 -3.07
N MET A 52 11.14 -1.31 -2.29
CA MET A 52 11.04 -1.18 -0.83
C MET A 52 12.31 -0.54 -0.24
N SER A 53 13.46 -0.75 -0.88
CA SER A 53 14.74 -0.14 -0.48
C SER A 53 14.78 1.38 -0.56
N THR A 54 13.87 2.03 -1.31
CA THR A 54 13.81 3.50 -1.39
C THR A 54 12.93 4.11 -0.30
N VAL A 55 12.19 3.28 0.45
CA VAL A 55 11.34 3.74 1.55
C VAL A 55 12.23 3.99 2.77
N LEU A 56 12.37 5.26 3.15
CA LEU A 56 13.17 5.65 4.32
C LEU A 56 12.38 5.56 5.61
N ARG A 57 11.14 6.07 5.61
CA ARG A 57 10.28 6.16 6.80
C ARG A 57 8.81 6.05 6.41
N LEU A 58 8.05 5.43 7.31
CA LEU A 58 6.60 5.35 7.26
C LEU A 58 6.04 6.12 8.45
N PHE A 59 5.05 6.97 8.19
CA PHE A 59 4.34 7.71 9.24
C PHE A 59 2.84 7.45 9.11
N LEU A 60 2.20 7.18 10.25
CA LEU A 60 0.76 7.12 10.37
C LEU A 60 0.32 8.27 11.28
N LEU A 61 -0.47 9.19 10.74
CA LEU A 61 -0.86 10.43 11.43
C LEU A 61 -2.38 10.58 11.43
N PRO A 62 -3.02 10.82 12.58
CA PRO A 62 -4.45 11.10 12.62
C PRO A 62 -4.76 12.49 12.01
N HIS A 63 -5.85 12.58 11.25
CA HIS A 63 -6.40 13.86 10.80
C HIS A 63 -6.99 14.62 12.01
N LYS A 64 -7.01 15.96 11.94
CA LYS A 64 -7.58 16.81 13.01
C LYS A 64 -9.03 16.48 13.33
N ASP A 65 -9.78 16.06 12.31
CA ASP A 65 -11.19 15.71 12.42
C ASP A 65 -11.40 14.31 13.02
N ASN A 66 -10.34 13.55 13.31
CA ASN A 66 -10.35 12.19 13.83
C ASN A 66 -11.11 11.13 12.99
N ARG A 67 -11.64 11.49 11.81
CA ARG A 67 -12.33 10.52 10.92
C ARG A 67 -11.41 9.93 9.87
N GLN A 68 -10.26 10.56 9.64
CA GLN A 68 -9.33 10.18 8.59
C GLN A 68 -7.93 9.96 9.16
N MET A 69 -7.16 9.14 8.46
CA MET A 69 -5.76 8.87 8.76
C MET A 69 -4.92 9.22 7.55
N PHE A 70 -3.82 9.94 7.77
CA PHE A 70 -2.77 10.12 6.79
C PHE A 70 -1.75 8.99 6.93
N PHE A 71 -1.39 8.39 5.81
CA PHE A 71 -0.26 7.48 5.72
C PHE A 71 0.79 8.10 4.82
N VAL A 72 1.94 8.45 5.38
CA VAL A 72 3.02 9.17 4.68
C VAL A 72 4.20 8.24 4.49
N VAL A 73 4.64 8.09 3.24
CA VAL A 73 5.82 7.31 2.86
C VAL A 73 6.90 8.27 2.41
N SER A 74 8.03 8.29 3.11
CA SER A 74 9.22 9.05 2.70
C SER A 74 10.06 8.22 1.74
N LEU A 75 10.43 8.81 0.61
CA LEU A 75 11.14 8.16 -0.50
C LEU A 75 12.47 8.84 -0.81
N ASP A 76 13.53 8.04 -0.92
CA ASP A 76 14.82 8.44 -1.47
C ASP A 76 15.41 7.32 -2.34
N PRO A 77 15.59 7.52 -3.66
CA PRO A 77 15.31 8.72 -4.44
C PRO A 77 13.80 9.02 -4.60
N PRO A 78 13.42 10.29 -4.84
CA PRO A 78 12.03 10.67 -5.06
C PRO A 78 11.48 10.10 -6.37
N ILE A 79 10.18 9.81 -6.40
CA ILE A 79 9.49 9.50 -7.67
C ILE A 79 9.38 10.77 -8.53
N LYS A 80 9.39 10.59 -9.85
CA LYS A 80 9.33 11.70 -10.81
C LYS A 80 8.06 11.62 -11.63
N GLN A 81 7.40 12.76 -11.80
CA GLN A 81 6.28 12.93 -12.71
C GLN A 81 6.56 14.15 -13.59
N GLY A 82 7.06 13.90 -14.80
CA GLY A 82 7.61 14.96 -15.65
C GLY A 82 8.78 15.66 -14.95
N GLN A 83 8.68 16.97 -14.75
CA GLN A 83 9.70 17.76 -14.05
C GLN A 83 9.55 17.73 -12.51
N THR A 84 8.38 17.37 -12.01
CA THR A 84 8.09 17.36 -10.56
C THR A 84 8.66 16.12 -9.90
N ARG A 85 9.22 16.28 -8.69
CA ARG A 85 9.73 15.19 -7.86
C ARG A 85 8.95 15.09 -6.56
N TYR A 86 8.47 13.90 -6.22
CA TYR A 86 7.79 13.65 -4.96
C TYR A 86 8.69 12.82 -4.03
N HIS A 87 9.18 13.48 -2.99
CA HIS A 87 9.94 12.86 -1.90
C HIS A 87 9.04 12.19 -0.86
N TYR A 88 7.74 12.51 -0.90
CA TYR A 88 6.75 11.96 0.00
C TYR A 88 5.54 11.50 -0.78
N LEU A 89 5.05 10.31 -0.46
CA LEU A 89 3.71 9.89 -0.82
C LEU A 89 2.80 10.14 0.36
N VAL A 90 1.65 10.76 0.12
CA VAL A 90 0.66 11.03 1.17
C VAL A 90 -0.63 10.36 0.76
N LEU A 91 -0.98 9.29 1.45
CA LEU A 91 -2.25 8.58 1.28
C LEU A 91 -3.23 9.03 2.37
N LEU A 92 -4.51 9.06 2.01
CA LEU A 92 -5.61 9.40 2.90
C LEU A 92 -6.54 8.19 3.00
N PHE A 93 -6.79 7.76 4.24
CA PHE A 93 -7.70 6.67 4.55
C PHE A 93 -8.84 7.18 5.43
N ASN A 94 -10.03 6.63 5.24
CA ASN A 94 -11.11 6.79 6.20
C ASN A 94 -10.91 5.76 7.34
N GLN A 95 -11.18 6.15 8.59
CA GLN A 95 -11.06 5.22 9.71
C GLN A 95 -12.09 4.09 9.67
N GLU A 96 -13.25 4.33 9.06
CA GLU A 96 -14.31 3.35 8.88
C GLU A 96 -14.02 2.35 7.75
N GLU A 97 -12.96 2.58 6.97
CA GLU A 97 -12.59 1.71 5.86
C GLU A 97 -11.81 0.51 6.37
N GLU A 98 -12.43 -0.66 6.29
CA GLU A 98 -11.83 -1.94 6.66
C GLU A 98 -11.45 -2.75 5.43
N THR A 99 -10.31 -3.43 5.49
CA THR A 99 -9.85 -4.35 4.46
C THR A 99 -9.48 -5.68 5.09
N SER A 100 -9.91 -6.77 4.46
CA SER A 100 -9.46 -8.13 4.77
C SER A 100 -8.66 -8.67 3.60
N ILE A 101 -7.39 -9.03 3.84
CA ILE A 101 -6.49 -9.63 2.86
C ILE A 101 -6.01 -10.98 3.38
N GLU A 102 -6.14 -12.00 2.54
CA GLU A 102 -5.48 -13.29 2.72
C GLU A 102 -4.16 -13.25 1.97
N LEU A 103 -3.04 -13.39 2.68
CA LEU A 103 -1.71 -13.38 2.06
C LEU A 103 -1.50 -14.72 1.33
N PRO A 104 -1.16 -14.72 0.03
CA PRO A 104 -0.89 -15.95 -0.72
C PRO A 104 0.51 -16.53 -0.42
N LEU A 105 1.00 -16.35 0.81
CA LEU A 105 2.32 -16.81 1.25
C LEU A 105 2.22 -18.13 2.01
N THR A 106 3.21 -18.99 1.82
CA THR A 106 3.33 -20.22 2.61
C THR A 106 3.86 -19.92 4.01
N GLU A 107 3.51 -20.73 5.01
CA GLU A 107 3.95 -20.55 6.41
C GLU A 107 5.48 -20.50 6.57
N LYS A 108 6.22 -21.15 5.67
CA LYS A 108 7.69 -21.10 5.62
C LYS A 108 8.22 -19.73 5.17
N GLU A 109 7.66 -19.17 4.11
CA GLU A 109 8.05 -17.83 3.61
C GLU A 109 7.68 -16.73 4.61
N LEU A 110 6.57 -16.94 5.31
CA LEU A 110 6.10 -16.06 6.37
C LEU A 110 7.06 -16.04 7.56
N LYS A 111 7.55 -17.21 7.98
CA LYS A 111 8.56 -17.33 9.04
C LYS A 111 9.93 -16.81 8.65
N GLU A 112 10.42 -17.16 7.47
CA GLU A 112 11.79 -16.78 7.05
C GLU A 112 11.92 -15.29 6.71
N ARG A 113 10.86 -14.65 6.20
CA ARG A 113 10.96 -13.27 5.68
C ARG A 113 10.29 -12.22 6.54
N TYR A 114 9.24 -12.59 7.28
CA TYR A 114 8.47 -11.66 8.09
C TYR A 114 8.60 -11.94 9.60
N GLU A 115 9.45 -12.89 10.01
CA GLU A 115 9.75 -13.19 11.42
C GLU A 115 8.48 -13.37 12.29
N ASP A 116 7.46 -14.07 11.78
CA ASP A 116 6.14 -14.26 12.44
C ASP A 116 5.36 -12.96 12.74
N LYS A 117 5.73 -11.81 12.17
CA LYS A 117 5.06 -10.51 12.42
C LYS A 117 3.74 -10.31 11.69
N LEU A 118 3.47 -11.10 10.64
CA LEU A 118 2.26 -10.99 9.83
C LEU A 118 1.41 -12.26 9.96
N PRO A 119 0.13 -12.17 10.39
CA PRO A 119 -0.78 -13.30 10.27
C PRO A 119 -1.14 -13.54 8.79
N LYS A 120 -1.46 -14.80 8.45
CA LYS A 120 -1.87 -15.19 7.09
C LYS A 120 -3.13 -14.46 6.64
N ASP A 121 -4.04 -14.25 7.58
CA ASP A 121 -5.28 -13.48 7.39
C ASP A 121 -5.16 -12.17 8.17
N LEU A 122 -5.19 -11.05 7.45
CA LEU A 122 -5.15 -9.72 8.02
C LEU A 122 -6.50 -9.06 7.79
N SER A 123 -7.21 -8.77 8.87
CA SER A 123 -8.43 -7.98 8.86
C SER A 123 -8.31 -6.79 9.80
N GLY A 124 -8.89 -5.67 9.41
CA GLY A 124 -8.94 -4.46 10.22
C GLY A 124 -8.97 -3.19 9.36
N PRO A 125 -8.73 -2.02 9.96
CA PRO A 125 -8.69 -0.76 9.24
C PRO A 125 -7.63 -0.77 8.14
N THR A 126 -7.96 -0.28 6.95
CA THR A 126 -7.11 -0.36 5.76
C THR A 126 -5.73 0.26 5.99
N TYR A 127 -5.66 1.38 6.72
CA TYR A 127 -4.40 2.05 7.04
C TYR A 127 -3.48 1.21 7.95
N GLU A 128 -4.06 0.39 8.83
CA GLU A 128 -3.32 -0.47 9.75
C GLU A 128 -2.84 -1.72 9.01
N VAL A 129 -3.70 -2.33 8.19
CA VAL A 129 -3.34 -3.47 7.36
C VAL A 129 -2.23 -3.08 6.38
N LEU A 130 -2.35 -1.94 5.70
CA LEU A 130 -1.30 -1.44 4.81
C LEU A 130 0.02 -1.20 5.56
N GLY A 131 -0.05 -0.59 6.75
CA GLY A 131 1.11 -0.35 7.60
C GLY A 131 1.79 -1.63 8.06
N LYS A 132 1.03 -2.69 8.36
CA LYS A 132 1.57 -4.02 8.71
C LYS A 132 2.24 -4.68 7.51
N VAL A 133 1.66 -4.60 6.32
CA VAL A 133 2.20 -5.24 5.12
C VAL A 133 3.45 -4.52 4.59
N MET A 134 3.57 -3.21 4.80
CA MET A 134 4.74 -2.41 4.39
C MET A 134 5.90 -2.41 5.40
N LYS A 135 5.72 -2.98 6.59
CA LYS A 135 6.72 -2.98 7.68
C LYS A 135 7.46 -4.31 7.76
#